data_AF-A0A821UBB3-F1
#
_entry.id   AF-A0A821UBB3-F1
#
_cell.length_a   1.000
_cell.length_b   1.000
_cell.length_c   1.000
_cell.angle_alpha   90.00
_cell.angle_beta   90.00
_cell.angle_gamma   90.00
#
_symmetry.space_group_name_H-M   'P 1'
#
loop_
_entity.id
_entity.type
_entity.pdbx_description
1 polymer ?
#
loop_
_entity_poly.entity_id
_entity_poly.type
_entity_poly.pdbx_seq_one_letter_code
_entity_poly.pdbx_strand_id
1 'polypeptide(L)'
;MILNIGYIPNAWEKANIILLLKTNKDKQHPSSYRPISLLSCLGKLLEKIIKQPLMVILERRNIMPEHQAGFRPRKSTLNNIIRLTKYAQQHMHSSSRRRHAAVILFDIKAAFDSVWHDGLIYKLNELRLPQYLTNYLISFLQNRTAAIEIENILSRPFNLNSGTPQGSPLSPLLYTIYTADSMNGAPEHTEHGLFADDTALWTSSNTIASLTSRLQQSIDEFQSWCNSWKLKLQPSKTELVHFTVHPRKKFKNPISVKIDDTIVKTSNSTRYLGTPSAAHILNTLASR
;
A
#
# COMPACT_ATOMS: atom_id res chain seq x y z
N MET A 1 5.76 4.43 33.37
CA MET A 1 7.01 3.63 33.35
C MET A 1 7.42 3.25 31.93
N ILE A 2 6.68 2.40 31.20
CA ILE A 2 7.03 1.93 29.83
C ILE A 2 7.34 3.08 28.86
N LEU A 3 6.47 4.09 28.78
CA LEU A 3 6.72 5.25 27.92
C LEU A 3 7.91 6.09 28.39
N ASN A 4 8.15 6.20 29.70
CA ASN A 4 9.26 6.99 30.23
C ASN A 4 10.61 6.33 29.93
N ILE A 5 10.67 4.99 29.98
CA ILE A 5 11.87 4.22 29.62
C ILE A 5 12.02 4.10 28.11
N GLY A 6 10.92 4.14 27.35
CA GLY A 6 10.94 4.03 25.89
C GLY A 6 11.16 2.62 25.35
N TYR A 7 10.93 1.57 26.17
CA TYR A 7 11.15 0.17 25.78
C TYR A 7 9.93 -0.68 26.08
N ILE A 8 9.59 -1.60 25.17
CA ILE A 8 8.56 -2.60 25.44
C ILE A 8 9.10 -3.70 26.37
N PRO A 9 8.27 -4.31 27.23
CA PRO A 9 8.69 -5.49 28.00
C PRO A 9 9.06 -6.66 27.08
N ASN A 10 10.07 -7.45 27.44
CA ASN A 10 10.50 -8.64 26.69
C ASN A 10 9.36 -9.64 26.44
N ALA A 11 8.38 -9.70 27.33
CA ALA A 11 7.19 -10.54 27.15
C ALA A 11 6.33 -10.12 25.94
N TRP A 12 6.41 -8.86 25.50
CA TRP A 12 5.64 -8.31 24.38
C TRP A 12 6.40 -8.35 23.05
N GLU A 13 7.70 -8.67 23.08
CA GLU A 13 8.51 -8.94 21.89
C GLU A 13 8.14 -10.28 21.23
N LYS A 14 7.58 -11.21 22.02
CA LYS A 14 7.16 -12.54 21.59
C LYS A 14 5.74 -12.52 21.00
N ALA A 15 5.53 -13.25 19.90
CA ALA A 15 4.21 -13.46 19.30
C ALA A 15 3.95 -14.94 19.00
N ASN A 16 2.74 -15.41 19.28
CA ASN A 16 2.26 -16.68 18.75
C ASN A 16 1.54 -16.43 17.42
N ILE A 17 1.92 -17.13 16.36
CA ILE A 17 1.32 -16.99 15.04
C ILE A 17 0.34 -18.12 14.82
N ILE A 18 -0.93 -17.79 14.66
CA ILE A 18 -1.95 -18.74 14.21
C ILE A 18 -2.18 -18.58 12.70
N LEU A 19 -2.52 -19.68 12.03
CA LEU A 19 -2.76 -19.71 10.59
C LEU A 19 -4.26 -19.80 10.29
N LEU A 20 -4.82 -18.74 9.70
CA LEU A 20 -6.22 -18.72 9.26
C LEU A 20 -6.32 -19.06 7.78
N LEU A 21 -7.06 -20.13 7.44
CA LEU A 21 -7.30 -20.51 6.05
C LEU A 21 -8.12 -19.43 5.33
N LYS A 22 -7.66 -18.99 4.16
CA LYS A 22 -8.43 -18.13 3.25
C LYS A 22 -9.64 -18.89 2.73
N THR A 23 -10.80 -18.24 2.70
CA THR A 23 -12.05 -18.82 2.18
C THR A 23 -11.83 -19.39 0.77
N ASN A 24 -12.31 -20.62 0.54
CA ASN A 24 -12.25 -21.32 -0.75
C ASN A 24 -10.83 -21.52 -1.33
N LYS A 25 -9.81 -21.62 -0.47
CA LYS A 25 -8.44 -21.97 -0.89
C LYS A 25 -8.05 -23.36 -0.41
N ASP A 26 -7.17 -24.01 -1.18
CA ASP A 26 -6.67 -25.35 -0.88
C ASP A 26 -5.78 -25.34 0.39
N LYS A 27 -6.09 -26.23 1.33
CA LYS A 27 -5.37 -26.42 2.60
C LYS A 27 -3.94 -26.93 2.40
N GLN A 28 -3.62 -27.54 1.26
CA GLN A 28 -2.28 -28.10 1.01
C GLN A 28 -1.23 -27.03 0.69
N HIS A 29 -1.65 -25.80 0.37
CA HIS A 29 -0.73 -24.73 -0.01
C HIS A 29 -0.51 -23.72 1.13
N PRO A 30 0.75 -23.45 1.57
CA PRO A 30 1.03 -22.46 2.61
C PRO A 30 0.49 -21.05 2.29
N SER A 31 0.49 -20.66 1.02
CA SER A 31 -0.06 -19.37 0.55
C SER A 31 -1.56 -19.20 0.78
N SER A 32 -2.28 -20.29 1.06
CA SER A 32 -3.70 -20.30 1.37
C SER A 32 -4.00 -19.83 2.79
N TYR A 33 -2.98 -19.71 3.65
CA TYR A 33 -3.16 -19.27 5.03
C TYR A 33 -2.83 -17.77 5.19
N ARG A 34 -3.42 -17.14 6.19
CA ARG A 34 -3.08 -15.81 6.69
C ARG A 34 -2.48 -15.97 8.09
N PRO A 35 -1.23 -15.58 8.31
CA PRO A 35 -0.65 -15.58 9.65
C PRO A 35 -1.25 -14.43 10.47
N ILE A 36 -1.71 -14.69 11.69
CA ILE A 36 -2.15 -13.66 12.63
C ILE A 36 -1.25 -13.73 13.87
N SER A 37 -0.66 -12.60 14.24
CA SER A 37 0.14 -12.50 15.46
C SER A 37 -0.76 -12.26 16.66
N LEU A 38 -0.82 -13.26 17.55
CA LEU A 38 -1.43 -13.13 18.87
C LEU A 38 -0.46 -12.37 19.78
N LEU A 39 -0.66 -11.06 19.85
CA LEU A 39 0.10 -10.14 20.70
C LEU A 39 -0.54 -9.96 22.08
N SER A 40 0.27 -9.55 23.05
CA SER A 40 -0.16 -9.13 24.39
C SER A 40 -1.35 -8.17 24.32
N CYS A 41 -2.43 -8.47 25.05
CA CYS A 41 -3.60 -7.59 25.13
C CYS A 41 -3.24 -6.22 25.73
N LEU A 42 -2.38 -6.20 26.75
CA LEU A 42 -1.88 -4.95 27.35
C LEU A 42 -0.99 -4.18 26.37
N GLY A 43 -0.16 -4.90 25.59
CA GLY A 43 0.63 -4.30 24.51
C GLY A 43 -0.27 -3.60 23.49
N LYS A 44 -1.28 -4.30 22.97
CA LYS A 44 -2.25 -3.73 22.03
C LYS A 44 -3.02 -2.53 22.61
N LEU A 45 -3.32 -2.53 23.91
CA LEU A 45 -3.93 -1.38 24.57
C LEU A 45 -3.00 -0.17 24.55
N LEU A 46 -1.73 -0.36 24.93
CA LEU A 46 -0.74 0.71 24.90
C LEU A 46 -0.49 1.22 23.47
N GLU A 47 -0.41 0.33 22.49
CA GLU A 47 -0.31 0.67 21.07
C GLU A 47 -1.45 1.60 20.63
N LYS A 48 -2.70 1.32 21.04
CA LYS A 48 -3.84 2.19 20.74
C LYS A 48 -3.70 3.56 21.41
N ILE A 49 -3.25 3.61 22.67
CA ILE A 49 -3.01 4.86 23.41
C ILE A 49 -1.94 5.70 22.71
N ILE A 50 -0.87 5.07 22.22
CA ILE A 50 0.25 5.75 21.53
C ILE A 50 -0.12 6.19 20.11
N LYS A 51 -0.94 5.39 19.41
CA LYS A 51 -1.35 5.67 18.03
C LYS A 51 -2.04 7.02 17.89
N GLN A 52 -2.90 7.39 18.84
CA GLN A 52 -3.65 8.65 18.78
C GLN A 52 -2.76 9.90 18.78
N PRO A 53 -1.88 10.14 19.78
CA PRO A 53 -1.01 11.31 19.77
C PRO A 53 -0.01 11.28 18.61
N LEU A 54 0.50 10.11 18.24
CA LEU A 54 1.37 9.97 17.07
C LEU A 54 0.66 10.44 15.80
N MET A 55 -0.58 9.98 15.57
CA MET A 55 -1.40 10.41 14.44
C MET A 55 -1.60 11.93 14.42
N VAL A 56 -1.89 12.55 15.57
CA VAL A 56 -2.04 14.01 15.68
C VAL A 56 -0.76 14.75 15.26
N ILE A 57 0.40 14.27 15.69
CA ILE A 57 1.70 14.86 15.31
C ILE A 57 1.93 14.74 13.80
N LEU A 58 1.67 13.55 13.23
CA LEU A 58 1.85 13.28 11.81
C LEU A 58 0.96 14.13 10.92
N GLU A 59 -0.32 14.29 11.28
CA GLU A 59 -1.27 15.16 10.59
C GLU A 59 -0.87 16.63 10.70
N ARG A 60 -0.53 17.11 11.91
CA ARG A 60 -0.16 18.52 12.14
C ARG A 60 1.10 18.94 11.38
N ARG A 61 2.05 18.02 11.21
CA ARG A 61 3.31 18.26 10.47
C ARG A 61 3.19 17.95 8.98
N ASN A 62 2.01 17.55 8.50
CA ASN A 62 1.74 17.16 7.12
C ASN A 62 2.72 16.08 6.58
N ILE A 63 3.15 15.18 7.46
CA ILE A 63 4.11 14.10 7.14
C ILE A 63 3.43 13.06 6.24
N MET A 64 2.12 12.84 6.41
CA MET A 64 1.37 11.89 5.61
C MET A 64 0.80 12.57 4.36
N PRO A 65 1.19 12.12 3.15
CA PRO A 65 0.78 12.77 1.92
C PRO A 65 -0.73 12.79 1.77
N GLU A 66 -1.28 13.83 1.12
CA GLU A 66 -2.72 13.96 0.95
C GLU A 66 -3.35 12.74 0.24
N HIS A 67 -2.61 12.15 -0.69
CA HIS A 67 -3.01 10.99 -1.48
C HIS A 67 -3.00 9.65 -0.73
N GLN A 68 -2.46 9.61 0.48
CA GLN A 68 -2.56 8.46 1.37
C GLN A 68 -3.89 8.55 2.14
N ALA A 69 -4.79 7.62 1.84
CA ALA A 69 -6.10 7.49 2.47
C ALA A 69 -6.21 6.32 3.45
N GLY A 70 -5.24 5.39 3.42
CA GLY A 70 -5.19 4.22 4.29
C GLY A 70 -4.95 4.58 5.75
N PHE A 71 -5.76 4.03 6.64
CA PHE A 71 -5.61 4.10 8.10
C PHE A 71 -5.49 5.50 8.71
N ARG A 72 -5.98 6.52 8.00
CA ARG A 72 -6.03 7.90 8.47
C ARG A 72 -7.44 8.28 8.94
N PRO A 73 -7.58 9.06 10.02
CA PRO A 73 -8.88 9.56 10.44
C PRO A 73 -9.56 10.34 9.31
N ARG A 74 -10.87 10.15 9.16
CA ARG A 74 -11.71 10.87 8.18
C ARG A 74 -11.33 10.67 6.71
N LYS A 75 -10.45 9.72 6.40
CA LYS A 75 -10.18 9.24 5.04
C LYS A 75 -10.68 7.82 4.87
N SER A 76 -11.10 7.51 3.66
CA SER A 76 -11.63 6.20 3.27
C SER A 76 -11.19 5.86 1.85
N THR A 77 -11.46 4.63 1.44
CA THR A 77 -11.28 4.18 0.06
C THR A 77 -11.98 5.09 -0.96
N LEU A 78 -13.12 5.69 -0.56
CA LEU A 78 -13.89 6.61 -1.38
C LEU A 78 -13.10 7.87 -1.79
N ASN A 79 -12.16 8.34 -0.96
CA ASN A 79 -11.35 9.53 -1.29
C ASN A 79 -10.50 9.29 -2.56
N ASN A 80 -9.85 8.13 -2.65
CA ASN A 80 -9.04 7.77 -3.82
C ASN A 80 -9.94 7.54 -5.05
N ILE A 81 -11.12 6.94 -4.86
CA ILE A 81 -12.10 6.75 -5.94
C ILE A 81 -12.60 8.10 -6.48
N ILE A 82 -12.94 9.05 -5.60
CA ILE A 82 -13.38 10.39 -6.00
C ILE A 82 -12.27 11.12 -6.76
N ARG A 83 -11.02 11.03 -6.30
CA ARG A 83 -9.87 11.66 -6.99
C ARG A 83 -9.70 11.12 -8.40
N LEU A 84 -9.73 9.79 -8.55
CA LEU A 84 -9.66 9.15 -9.86
C LEU A 84 -10.84 9.56 -10.77
N THR A 85 -12.05 9.59 -10.22
CA THR A 85 -13.29 10.00 -10.91
C THR A 85 -13.20 11.43 -11.41
N LYS A 86 -12.80 12.37 -10.55
CA LYS A 86 -12.63 13.79 -10.87
C LYS A 86 -11.55 14.01 -11.92
N TYR A 87 -10.41 13.32 -11.77
CA TYR A 87 -9.32 13.37 -12.73
C TYR A 87 -9.80 12.93 -14.11
N ALA A 88 -10.48 11.79 -14.18
CA ALA A 88 -11.04 11.34 -15.45
C ALA A 88 -12.10 12.30 -16.00
N GLN A 89 -12.95 12.89 -15.16
CA GLN A 89 -13.93 13.86 -15.65
C GLN A 89 -13.27 15.08 -16.30
N GLN A 90 -12.32 15.70 -15.59
CA GLN A 90 -11.59 16.87 -16.06
C GLN A 90 -10.78 16.59 -17.32
N HIS A 91 -10.12 15.43 -17.36
CA HIS A 91 -9.24 15.10 -18.47
C HIS A 91 -9.96 14.43 -19.64
N MET A 92 -11.13 13.83 -19.47
CA MET A 92 -11.81 13.10 -20.56
C MET A 92 -12.97 13.88 -21.19
N HIS A 93 -13.67 14.77 -20.47
CA HIS A 93 -14.83 15.49 -21.03
C HIS A 93 -14.50 16.81 -21.74
N SER A 94 -13.42 17.49 -21.38
CA SER A 94 -13.17 18.87 -21.82
C SER A 94 -12.50 19.02 -23.20
N SER A 95 -12.55 18.04 -24.11
CA SER A 95 -11.77 18.15 -25.37
C SER A 95 -12.42 17.51 -26.60
N SER A 96 -12.41 18.28 -27.70
CA SER A 96 -12.74 17.85 -29.07
C SER A 96 -11.70 16.88 -29.69
N ARG A 97 -10.61 16.55 -28.97
CA ARG A 97 -9.56 15.63 -29.40
C ARG A 97 -9.67 14.29 -28.68
N ARG A 98 -9.19 13.21 -29.32
CA ARG A 98 -9.07 11.88 -28.68
C ARG A 98 -8.13 11.99 -27.46
N ARG A 99 -8.68 11.76 -26.27
CA ARG A 99 -7.90 11.60 -25.05
C ARG A 99 -7.92 10.15 -24.57
N HIS A 100 -6.79 9.76 -24.02
CA HIS A 100 -6.50 8.46 -23.48
C HIS A 100 -6.12 8.63 -22.01
N ALA A 101 -6.65 7.79 -21.13
CA ALA A 101 -6.27 7.74 -19.73
C ALA A 101 -5.97 6.30 -19.33
N ALA A 102 -5.02 6.09 -18.43
CA ALA A 102 -4.70 4.77 -17.91
C ALA A 102 -4.61 4.80 -16.39
N VAL A 103 -5.01 3.70 -15.77
CA VAL A 103 -4.87 3.44 -14.34
C VAL A 103 -4.13 2.11 -14.20
N ILE A 104 -3.06 2.10 -13.42
CA ILE A 104 -2.37 0.89 -13.00
C ILE A 104 -2.57 0.68 -11.49
N LEU A 105 -2.91 -0.55 -11.12
CA LEU A 105 -3.13 -0.99 -9.74
C LEU A 105 -2.05 -1.99 -9.39
N PHE A 106 -1.09 -1.57 -8.57
CA PHE A 106 0.03 -2.38 -8.14
C PHE A 106 -0.36 -3.31 -6.99
N ASP A 107 0.15 -4.54 -7.04
CA ASP A 107 0.11 -5.49 -5.93
C ASP A 107 1.53 -5.62 -5.35
N ILE A 108 1.69 -5.29 -4.06
CA ILE A 108 2.96 -5.42 -3.35
C ILE A 108 2.97 -6.75 -2.60
N LYS A 109 3.98 -7.58 -2.88
CA LYS A 109 4.10 -8.91 -2.26
C LYS A 109 4.29 -8.77 -0.76
N ALA A 110 3.35 -9.34 0.02
CA ALA A 110 3.46 -9.44 1.48
C ALA A 110 3.88 -8.11 2.13
N ALA A 111 3.19 -7.02 1.77
CA ALA A 111 3.62 -5.66 2.04
C ALA A 111 3.96 -5.40 3.52
N PHE A 112 3.07 -5.78 4.44
CA PHE A 112 3.29 -5.62 5.88
C PHE A 112 4.43 -6.47 6.42
N ASP A 113 4.65 -7.67 5.89
CA ASP A 113 5.71 -8.60 6.31
C ASP A 113 7.08 -8.20 5.73
N SER A 114 7.08 -7.40 4.66
CA SER A 114 8.28 -6.99 3.92
C SER A 114 8.88 -5.67 4.40
N VAL A 115 8.26 -5.00 5.39
CA VAL A 115 8.76 -3.73 5.93
C VAL A 115 10.18 -3.93 6.48
N TRP A 116 11.16 -3.25 5.89
CA TRP A 116 12.53 -3.31 6.35
C TRP A 116 12.70 -2.47 7.62
N HIS A 117 13.08 -3.13 8.73
CA HIS A 117 13.17 -2.48 10.04
C HIS A 117 14.13 -1.31 10.07
N ASP A 118 15.38 -1.46 9.59
CA ASP A 118 16.35 -0.36 9.65
C ASP A 118 15.91 0.83 8.80
N GLY A 119 15.29 0.57 7.64
CA GLY A 119 14.71 1.61 6.81
C GLY A 119 13.56 2.34 7.50
N LEU A 120 12.67 1.62 8.18
CA LEU A 120 11.60 2.25 8.96
C LEU A 120 12.16 3.04 10.14
N ILE A 121 13.16 2.51 10.86
CA ILE A 121 13.84 3.21 11.96
C ILE A 121 14.49 4.50 11.46
N TYR A 122 15.16 4.46 10.30
CA TYR A 122 15.69 5.66 9.64
C TYR A 122 14.60 6.72 9.45
N LYS A 123 13.44 6.34 8.88
CA LYS A 123 12.32 7.28 8.72
C LYS A 123 11.79 7.80 10.05
N LEU A 124 11.67 6.94 11.06
CA LEU A 124 11.20 7.32 12.39
C LEU A 124 12.10 8.37 13.05
N ASN A 125 13.41 8.27 12.85
CA ASN A 125 14.37 9.26 13.33
C ASN A 125 14.22 10.61 12.60
N GLU A 126 13.99 10.59 11.29
CA GLU A 126 13.75 11.80 10.49
C GLU A 126 12.46 12.54 10.90
N LEU A 127 11.48 11.85 11.48
CA LEU A 127 10.25 12.49 11.96
C LEU A 127 10.47 13.46 13.13
N ARG A 128 11.63 13.40 13.82
CA ARG A 128 11.95 14.22 15.00
C ARG A 128 10.82 14.20 16.04
N LEU A 129 10.36 13.00 16.38
CA LEU A 129 9.38 12.77 17.45
C LEU A 129 10.06 12.92 18.81
N PRO A 130 9.29 13.10 19.90
CA PRO A 130 9.84 13.03 21.25
C PRO A 130 10.62 11.72 21.45
N GLN A 131 11.81 11.79 22.06
CA GLN A 131 12.74 10.66 22.16
C GLN A 131 12.10 9.40 22.74
N TYR A 132 11.26 9.56 23.76
CA TYR A 132 10.56 8.45 24.41
C TYR A 132 9.65 7.67 23.45
N LEU A 133 9.02 8.37 22.50
CA LEU A 133 8.14 7.79 21.49
C LEU A 133 8.96 7.11 20.40
N THR A 134 10.03 7.76 19.94
CA THR A 134 10.97 7.16 18.97
C THR A 134 11.56 5.87 19.52
N ASN A 135 12.07 5.88 20.75
CA ASN A 135 12.61 4.69 21.42
C ASN A 135 11.55 3.58 21.51
N TYR A 136 10.32 3.92 21.90
CA TYR A 136 9.24 2.94 21.98
C TYR A 136 8.97 2.28 20.62
N LEU A 137 8.93 3.07 19.53
CA LEU A 137 8.68 2.57 18.19
C LEU A 137 9.85 1.71 17.67
N ILE A 138 11.08 2.08 17.98
CA ILE A 138 12.27 1.27 17.66
C ILE A 138 12.22 -0.05 18.42
N SER A 139 11.99 0.00 19.73
CA SER A 139 11.84 -1.19 20.58
C SER A 139 10.66 -2.08 20.16
N PHE A 140 9.59 -1.49 19.63
CA PHE A 140 8.46 -2.24 19.07
C PHE A 140 8.85 -3.08 17.84
N LEU A 141 9.83 -2.65 17.05
CA LEU A 141 10.29 -3.31 15.82
C LEU A 141 11.41 -4.33 16.07
N GLN A 142 12.31 -4.05 17.01
CA GLN A 142 13.52 -4.85 17.24
C GLN A 142 13.30 -6.08 18.13
N ASN A 143 14.24 -7.04 18.04
CA ASN A 143 14.34 -8.24 18.88
C ASN A 143 13.05 -9.09 18.96
N ARG A 144 12.19 -8.98 17.94
CA ARG A 144 10.93 -9.71 17.92
C ARG A 144 11.16 -11.17 17.61
N THR A 145 10.48 -12.02 18.36
CA THR A 145 10.45 -13.47 18.11
C THR A 145 9.03 -13.94 17.92
N ALA A 146 8.86 -14.96 17.10
CA ALA A 146 7.57 -15.60 16.91
C ALA A 146 7.69 -17.12 16.93
N ALA A 147 6.60 -17.78 17.30
CA ALA A 147 6.42 -19.22 17.14
C ALA A 147 5.10 -19.47 16.42
N ILE A 148 5.06 -20.45 15.52
CA ILE A 148 3.83 -20.84 14.82
C ILE A 148 3.09 -21.86 15.68
N GLU A 149 1.79 -21.66 15.85
CA GLU A 149 0.89 -22.55 16.58
C GLU A 149 -0.06 -23.26 15.61
N ILE A 150 -0.01 -24.59 15.59
CA ILE A 150 -0.90 -25.46 14.81
C ILE A 150 -1.47 -26.50 15.78
N GLU A 151 -2.79 -26.55 15.90
CA GLU A 151 -3.48 -27.53 16.76
C GLU A 151 -2.95 -27.55 18.21
N ASN A 152 -2.69 -26.36 18.78
CA ASN A 152 -2.11 -26.14 20.12
C ASN A 152 -0.65 -26.61 20.28
N ILE A 153 0.04 -26.95 19.19
CA ILE A 153 1.47 -27.28 19.19
C ILE A 153 2.25 -26.07 18.69
N LEU A 154 3.19 -25.60 19.50
CA LEU A 154 4.08 -24.50 19.15
C LEU A 154 5.35 -25.00 18.48
N SER A 155 5.75 -24.30 17.42
CA SER A 155 7.07 -24.47 16.81
C SER A 155 8.18 -23.95 17.73
N ARG A 156 9.44 -24.25 17.36
CA ARG A 156 10.57 -23.50 17.92
C ARG A 156 10.43 -22.00 17.58
N PRO A 157 10.74 -21.09 18.51
CA PRO A 157 10.75 -19.66 18.22
C PRO A 157 11.79 -19.30 17.15
N PHE A 158 11.47 -18.31 16.33
CA PHE A 158 12.35 -17.74 15.32
C PHE A 158 12.29 -16.21 15.36
N ASN A 159 13.35 -15.57 14.84
CA ASN A 159 13.46 -14.11 14.80
C ASN A 159 12.65 -13.53 13.64
N LEU A 160 11.96 -12.43 13.91
CA LEU A 160 11.29 -11.62 12.89
C LEU A 160 12.18 -10.45 12.51
N ASN A 161 12.92 -10.59 11.40
CA ASN A 161 13.88 -9.58 10.94
C ASN A 161 13.28 -8.54 9.98
N SER A 162 12.00 -8.69 9.64
CA SER A 162 11.26 -7.76 8.81
C SER A 162 9.78 -7.79 9.18
N GLY A 163 9.09 -6.77 8.71
CA GLY A 163 7.65 -6.67 8.77
C GLY A 163 7.13 -6.00 10.03
N THR A 164 5.82 -5.81 10.06
CA THR A 164 5.10 -5.30 11.22
C THR A 164 4.02 -6.32 11.61
N PRO A 165 3.82 -6.61 12.91
CA PRO A 165 2.94 -7.70 13.32
C PRO A 165 1.52 -7.57 12.78
N GLN A 166 1.00 -8.62 12.14
CA GLN A 166 -0.40 -8.64 11.70
C GLN A 166 -1.33 -8.74 12.92
N GLY A 167 -2.22 -7.75 13.07
CA GLY A 167 -3.11 -7.62 14.24
C GLY A 167 -2.67 -6.58 15.27
N SER A 168 -1.49 -5.97 15.09
CA SER A 168 -1.07 -4.80 15.88
C SER A 168 -1.85 -3.55 15.44
N PRO A 169 -2.38 -2.75 16.39
CA PRO A 169 -2.95 -1.44 16.11
C PRO A 169 -1.98 -0.43 15.47
N LEU A 170 -0.68 -0.52 15.75
CA LEU A 170 0.36 0.37 15.21
C LEU A 170 0.86 -0.04 13.82
N SER A 171 0.90 -1.32 13.48
CA SER A 171 1.40 -1.81 12.17
C SER A 171 0.85 -1.04 10.97
N PRO A 172 -0.48 -0.76 10.87
CA PRO A 172 -1.01 0.03 9.76
C PRO A 172 -0.44 1.45 9.66
N LEU A 173 -0.23 2.11 10.80
CA LEU A 173 0.33 3.46 10.82
C LEU A 173 1.82 3.46 10.45
N LEU A 174 2.57 2.48 10.94
CA LEU A 174 3.97 2.32 10.62
C LEU A 174 4.19 2.03 9.13
N TYR A 175 3.34 1.21 8.53
CA TYR A 175 3.36 0.99 7.08
C TYR A 175 3.04 2.26 6.28
N THR A 176 2.07 3.06 6.75
CA THR A 176 1.78 4.36 6.15
C THR A 176 2.98 5.31 6.22
N ILE A 177 3.69 5.37 7.35
CA ILE A 177 4.94 6.15 7.47
C ILE A 177 6.01 5.58 6.52
N TYR A 178 6.12 4.26 6.45
CA TYR A 178 7.09 3.56 5.60
C TYR A 178 6.91 3.86 4.11
N THR A 179 5.69 4.10 3.66
CA THR A 179 5.35 4.30 2.23
C THR A 179 5.00 5.74 1.88
N ALA A 180 5.14 6.67 2.82
CA ALA A 180 4.70 8.07 2.66
C ALA A 180 5.36 8.77 1.45
N ASP A 181 6.64 8.55 1.21
CA ASP A 181 7.43 9.16 0.13
C ASP A 181 7.43 8.33 -1.17
N SER A 182 6.65 7.24 -1.24
CA SER A 182 6.74 6.27 -2.34
C SER A 182 6.44 6.81 -3.72
N MET A 183 5.70 7.91 -3.79
CA MET A 183 5.27 8.53 -5.04
C MET A 183 5.88 9.91 -5.28
N ASN A 184 6.88 10.32 -4.48
CA ASN A 184 7.52 11.63 -4.62
C ASN A 184 8.28 11.79 -5.94
N GLY A 185 8.69 10.68 -6.57
CA GLY A 185 9.37 10.69 -7.86
C GLY A 185 8.44 10.84 -9.06
N ALA A 186 7.13 10.62 -8.89
CA ALA A 186 6.21 10.44 -10.01
C ALA A 186 6.23 11.64 -11.00
N PRO A 187 6.14 11.41 -12.32
CA PRO A 187 6.28 12.48 -13.30
C PRO A 187 5.10 13.45 -13.25
N GLU A 188 5.30 14.67 -13.75
CA GLU A 188 4.22 15.65 -13.87
C GLU A 188 3.02 15.08 -14.65
N HIS A 189 1.81 15.51 -14.24
CA HIS A 189 0.53 14.99 -14.74
C HIS A 189 0.31 13.50 -14.46
N THR A 190 0.96 12.97 -13.43
CA THR A 190 0.70 11.64 -12.88
C THR A 190 0.09 11.78 -11.50
N GLU A 191 -1.08 11.21 -11.34
CA GLU A 191 -1.78 11.17 -10.07
C GLU A 191 -1.69 9.77 -9.48
N HIS A 192 -1.81 9.67 -8.16
CA HIS A 192 -1.72 8.40 -7.46
C HIS A 192 -2.55 8.40 -6.19
N GLY A 193 -2.86 7.21 -5.71
CA GLY A 193 -3.63 6.98 -4.50
C GLY A 193 -3.06 5.80 -3.74
N LEU A 194 -2.80 6.01 -2.46
CA LEU A 194 -2.31 4.97 -1.57
C LEU A 194 -3.43 4.60 -0.59
N PHE A 195 -3.61 3.31 -0.36
CA PHE A 195 -4.45 2.79 0.71
C PHE A 195 -3.83 1.50 1.23
N ALA A 196 -3.07 1.57 2.31
CA ALA A 196 -2.31 0.41 2.78
C ALA A 196 -1.41 -0.13 1.65
N ASP A 197 -1.46 -1.44 1.41
CA ASP A 197 -0.78 -2.14 0.32
C ASP A 197 -1.38 -1.90 -1.06
N ASP A 198 -2.63 -1.43 -1.17
CA ASP A 198 -3.24 -1.06 -2.44
C ASP A 198 -2.67 0.29 -2.92
N THR A 199 -1.96 0.23 -4.05
CA THR A 199 -1.34 1.40 -4.67
C THR A 199 -1.84 1.57 -6.09
N ALA A 200 -2.39 2.74 -6.39
CA ALA A 200 -2.89 3.08 -7.71
C ALA A 200 -2.15 4.29 -8.27
N LEU A 201 -1.87 4.25 -9.56
CA LEU A 201 -1.28 5.34 -10.31
C LEU A 201 -2.07 5.54 -11.60
N TRP A 202 -2.33 6.79 -11.98
CA TRP A 202 -3.10 7.09 -13.17
C TRP A 202 -2.65 8.38 -13.86
N THR A 203 -2.75 8.37 -15.18
CA THR A 203 -2.37 9.53 -15.99
C THR A 203 -3.16 9.56 -17.30
N SER A 204 -3.07 10.67 -18.04
CA SER A 204 -3.79 10.91 -19.30
C SER A 204 -2.94 11.63 -20.34
N SER A 205 -3.16 11.33 -21.62
CA SER A 205 -2.50 12.01 -22.73
C SER A 205 -3.38 12.03 -23.99
N ASN A 206 -3.02 12.89 -24.94
CA ASN A 206 -3.67 12.98 -26.25
C ASN A 206 -3.23 11.85 -27.20
N THR A 207 -2.09 11.20 -26.93
CA THR A 207 -1.58 10.09 -27.75
C THR A 207 -1.27 8.88 -26.90
N ILE A 208 -1.43 7.68 -27.48
CA ILE A 208 -1.10 6.41 -26.82
C ILE A 208 0.40 6.37 -26.52
N ALA A 209 1.26 6.82 -27.43
CA ALA A 209 2.71 6.83 -27.23
C ALA A 209 3.13 7.66 -26.01
N SER A 210 2.61 8.89 -25.87
CA SER A 210 2.90 9.74 -24.71
C SER A 210 2.30 9.17 -23.42
N LEU A 211 1.10 8.58 -23.49
CA LEU A 211 0.48 7.91 -22.35
C LEU A 211 1.35 6.74 -21.86
N THR A 212 1.77 5.86 -22.78
CA THR A 212 2.61 4.70 -22.49
C THR A 212 3.97 5.12 -21.94
N SER A 213 4.62 6.11 -22.55
CA SER A 213 5.92 6.61 -22.09
C SER A 213 5.84 7.16 -20.65
N ARG A 214 4.85 8.00 -20.35
CA ARG A 214 4.70 8.56 -19.00
C ARG A 214 4.35 7.49 -17.98
N LEU A 215 3.45 6.58 -18.34
CA LEU A 215 3.05 5.49 -17.45
C LEU A 215 4.25 4.58 -17.14
N GLN A 216 5.06 4.24 -18.16
CA GLN A 216 6.28 3.44 -17.96
C GLN A 216 7.28 4.15 -17.06
N GLN A 217 7.55 5.44 -17.30
CA GLN A 217 8.43 6.23 -16.44
C GLN A 217 7.95 6.22 -14.97
N SER A 218 6.65 6.39 -14.77
CA SER A 218 6.05 6.37 -13.43
C SER A 218 6.19 5.01 -12.75
N ILE A 219 6.06 3.92 -13.52
CA ILE A 219 6.27 2.56 -13.05
C ILE A 219 7.73 2.35 -12.66
N ASP A 220 8.68 2.80 -13.49
CA ASP A 220 10.11 2.63 -13.27
C ASP A 220 10.58 3.38 -12.01
N GLU A 221 10.08 4.60 -11.79
CA GLU A 221 10.37 5.40 -10.60
C GLU A 221 9.82 4.73 -9.33
N PHE A 222 8.55 4.30 -9.36
CA PHE A 222 7.93 3.60 -8.22
C PHE A 222 8.62 2.25 -7.95
N GLN A 223 8.99 1.52 -8.99
CA GLN A 223 9.71 0.26 -8.89
C GLN A 223 11.11 0.46 -8.28
N SER A 224 11.85 1.47 -8.73
CA SER A 224 13.16 1.83 -8.18
C SER A 224 13.05 2.20 -6.70
N TRP A 225 12.01 2.95 -6.33
CA TRP A 225 11.71 3.24 -4.92
C TRP A 225 11.42 1.95 -4.14
N CYS A 226 10.53 1.08 -4.64
CA CYS A 226 10.23 -0.20 -4.00
C CYS A 226 11.50 -1.03 -3.75
N ASN A 227 12.36 -1.16 -4.76
CA ASN A 227 13.61 -1.91 -4.65
C ASN A 227 14.54 -1.31 -3.58
N SER A 228 14.68 0.02 -3.55
CA SER A 228 15.48 0.73 -2.53
C SER A 228 14.94 0.52 -1.12
N TRP A 229 13.62 0.36 -0.98
CA TRP A 229 12.92 0.08 0.27
C TRP A 229 12.59 -1.41 0.46
N LYS A 230 13.28 -2.32 -0.23
CA LYS A 230 13.13 -3.79 -0.09
C LYS A 230 11.68 -4.30 -0.22
N LEU A 231 10.83 -3.56 -0.94
CA LEU A 231 9.49 -3.97 -1.32
C LEU A 231 9.51 -4.58 -2.73
N LYS A 232 8.67 -5.58 -2.96
CA LYS A 232 8.61 -6.29 -4.25
C LYS A 232 7.23 -6.18 -4.87
N LEU A 233 7.17 -5.62 -6.07
CA LEU A 233 5.97 -5.61 -6.89
C LEU A 233 5.65 -7.03 -7.40
N GLN A 234 4.37 -7.31 -7.62
CA GLN A 234 3.90 -8.55 -8.26
C GLN A 234 3.35 -8.22 -9.66
N PRO A 235 4.20 -8.26 -10.72
CA PRO A 235 3.76 -7.93 -12.07
C PRO A 235 2.56 -8.76 -12.54
N SER A 236 2.52 -10.05 -12.18
CA SER A 236 1.43 -10.97 -12.56
C SER A 236 0.08 -10.69 -11.90
N LYS A 237 0.06 -9.91 -10.82
CA LYS A 237 -1.15 -9.46 -10.12
C LYS A 237 -1.43 -7.96 -10.30
N THR A 238 -0.51 -7.25 -10.93
CA THR A 238 -0.70 -5.84 -11.25
C THR A 238 -1.68 -5.73 -12.41
N GLU A 239 -2.66 -4.85 -12.27
CA GLU A 239 -3.72 -4.69 -13.26
C GLU A 239 -3.62 -3.32 -13.93
N LEU A 240 -3.70 -3.31 -15.25
CA LEU A 240 -3.71 -2.08 -16.06
C LEU A 240 -5.06 -1.91 -16.73
N VAL A 241 -5.63 -0.71 -16.65
CA VAL A 241 -6.87 -0.37 -17.35
C VAL A 241 -6.68 0.87 -18.20
N HIS A 242 -7.10 0.80 -19.46
CA HIS A 242 -7.02 1.87 -20.45
C HIS A 242 -8.42 2.39 -20.80
N PHE A 243 -8.59 3.72 -20.80
CA PHE A 243 -9.84 4.42 -21.07
C PHE A 243 -9.68 5.37 -22.26
N THR A 244 -10.75 5.51 -23.04
CA THR A 244 -10.86 6.52 -24.11
C THR A 244 -12.31 6.98 -24.29
N VAL A 245 -12.51 8.22 -24.70
CA VAL A 245 -13.84 8.83 -24.97
C VAL A 245 -14.55 8.16 -26.16
N HIS A 246 -13.82 7.48 -27.05
CA HIS A 246 -14.37 6.86 -28.26
C HIS A 246 -14.18 5.33 -28.28
N PRO A 247 -14.86 4.56 -27.41
CA PRO A 247 -14.65 3.12 -27.24
C PRO A 247 -15.05 2.27 -28.47
N ARG A 248 -15.82 2.83 -29.42
CA ARG A 248 -16.29 2.12 -30.63
C ARG A 248 -15.18 1.72 -31.60
N LYS A 249 -13.96 2.25 -31.46
CA LYS A 249 -12.77 1.73 -32.15
C LYS A 249 -12.01 0.85 -31.16
N LYS A 250 -12.17 -0.48 -31.26
CA LYS A 250 -11.26 -1.43 -30.59
C LYS A 250 -9.83 -0.94 -30.79
N PHE A 251 -9.07 -0.84 -29.71
CA PHE A 251 -7.71 -0.30 -29.73
C PHE A 251 -6.88 -1.06 -30.77
N LYS A 252 -6.57 -0.43 -31.91
CA LYS A 252 -5.68 -1.06 -32.91
C LYS A 252 -4.31 -1.34 -32.30
N ASN A 253 -3.89 -0.53 -31.32
CA ASN A 253 -2.69 -0.71 -30.50
C ASN A 253 -3.04 -0.45 -29.02
N PRO A 254 -3.15 -1.48 -28.16
CA PRO A 254 -3.33 -1.28 -26.72
C PRO A 254 -2.05 -0.71 -26.09
N ILE A 255 -2.19 -0.01 -24.96
CA ILE A 255 -1.03 0.34 -24.14
C ILE A 255 -0.33 -0.94 -23.67
N SER A 256 0.99 -0.93 -23.71
CA SER A 256 1.85 -2.00 -23.20
C SER A 256 2.93 -1.37 -22.32
N VAL A 257 2.98 -1.79 -21.07
CA VAL A 257 3.98 -1.37 -20.09
C VAL A 257 4.46 -2.62 -19.35
N LYS A 258 5.66 -2.54 -18.78
CA LYS A 258 6.30 -3.65 -18.09
C LYS A 258 6.73 -3.26 -16.68
N ILE A 259 6.78 -4.25 -15.81
CA ILE A 259 7.43 -4.18 -14.50
C ILE A 259 8.48 -5.29 -14.51
N ASP A 260 9.75 -4.93 -14.25
CA ASP A 260 10.90 -5.78 -14.59
C ASP A 260 10.84 -6.20 -16.08
N ASP A 261 10.90 -7.50 -16.35
CA ASP A 261 10.79 -8.09 -17.69
C ASP A 261 9.38 -8.61 -18.00
N THR A 262 8.40 -8.33 -17.14
CA THR A 262 7.02 -8.83 -17.30
C THR A 262 6.10 -7.75 -17.83
N ILE A 263 5.44 -8.03 -18.96
CA ILE A 263 4.39 -7.16 -19.51
C ILE A 263 3.17 -7.22 -18.58
N VAL A 264 2.68 -6.05 -18.16
CA VAL A 264 1.49 -5.93 -17.31
C VAL A 264 0.26 -6.25 -18.14
N LYS A 265 -0.62 -7.08 -17.59
CA LYS A 265 -1.85 -7.48 -18.27
C LYS A 265 -2.85 -6.32 -18.30
N THR A 266 -3.26 -5.93 -19.50
CA THR A 266 -4.36 -4.99 -19.69
C THR A 266 -5.70 -5.69 -19.47
N SER A 267 -6.55 -5.10 -18.64
CA SER A 267 -7.92 -5.54 -18.38
C SER A 267 -8.93 -4.50 -18.85
N ASN A 268 -10.12 -4.96 -19.24
CA ASN A 268 -11.25 -4.09 -19.58
C ASN A 268 -12.02 -3.62 -18.34
N SER A 269 -11.81 -4.27 -17.19
CA SER A 269 -12.41 -3.90 -15.90
C SER A 269 -11.56 -4.42 -14.74
N THR A 270 -11.49 -3.64 -13.66
CA THR A 270 -10.74 -3.99 -12.45
C THR A 270 -11.50 -3.58 -11.19
N ARG A 271 -11.37 -4.34 -10.10
CA ARG A 271 -11.88 -3.91 -8.79
C ARG A 271 -10.81 -3.07 -8.10
N TYR A 272 -11.15 -1.84 -7.75
CA TYR A 272 -10.29 -0.98 -6.93
C TYR A 272 -10.96 -0.76 -5.56
N LEU A 273 -10.24 -1.10 -4.49
CA LEU A 273 -10.67 -0.93 -3.09
C LEU A 273 -12.07 -1.51 -2.79
N GLY A 274 -12.35 -2.70 -3.30
CA GLY A 274 -13.61 -3.42 -3.07
C GLY A 274 -14.82 -2.92 -3.86
N THR A 275 -14.68 -1.86 -4.66
CA THR A 275 -15.77 -1.37 -5.52
C THR A 275 -15.73 -2.02 -6.91
N PRO A 276 -16.89 -2.37 -7.49
CA PRO A 276 -16.94 -2.88 -8.85
C PRO A 276 -16.43 -1.83 -9.82
N SER A 277 -15.34 -2.16 -10.51
CA SER A 277 -14.95 -1.58 -11.78
C SER A 277 -14.61 -0.08 -11.70
N ALA A 278 -13.31 0.22 -11.50
CA ALA A 278 -12.77 1.54 -11.87
C ALA A 278 -13.17 1.88 -13.32
N ALA A 279 -13.29 0.85 -14.17
CA ALA A 279 -13.85 0.99 -15.51
C ALA A 279 -15.35 1.31 -15.56
N HIS A 280 -16.19 0.90 -14.62
CA HIS A 280 -17.61 1.22 -14.60
C HIS A 280 -17.82 2.64 -14.11
N ILE A 281 -17.09 3.04 -13.07
CA ILE A 281 -17.07 4.43 -12.59
C ILE A 281 -16.64 5.34 -13.75
N LEU A 282 -15.58 5.00 -14.47
CA LEU A 282 -15.06 5.83 -15.56
C LEU A 282 -15.82 5.70 -16.89
N ASN A 283 -16.39 4.53 -17.22
CA ASN A 283 -17.23 4.35 -18.42
C ASN A 283 -18.61 5.00 -18.26
N THR A 284 -19.18 5.02 -17.04
CA THR A 284 -20.43 5.73 -16.75
C THR A 284 -20.24 7.25 -16.85
N LEU A 285 -19.02 7.73 -16.60
CA LEU A 285 -18.64 9.10 -16.85
C LEU A 285 -18.48 9.34 -18.35
N ALA A 286 -17.67 8.54 -19.06
CA ALA A 286 -17.43 8.71 -20.50
C ALA A 286 -18.67 8.56 -21.41
N SER A 287 -19.77 8.00 -20.91
CA SER A 287 -21.04 7.81 -21.65
C SER A 287 -22.08 8.92 -21.45
N ARG A 288 -21.75 9.99 -20.71
CA ARG A 288 -22.57 11.21 -20.58
C ARG A 288 -21.90 12.39 -21.28
#